data_AF-A0A7J5C6D5-F1
#
_entry.id   AF-A0A7J5C6D5-F1
#
_cell.length_a   1.000
_cell.length_b   1.000
_cell.length_c   1.000
_cell.angle_alpha   90.00
_cell.angle_beta   90.00
_cell.angle_gamma   90.00
#
_symmetry.space_group_name_H-M   'P 1'
#
loop_
_entity.id
_entity.type
_entity.pdbx_description
1 polymer ?
#
loop_
_entity_poly.entity_id
_entity_poly.type
_entity_poly.pdbx_seq_one_letter_code
_entity_poly.pdbx_strand_id
1 'polypeptide(L)'
;MTDTAQRLAEIRGGVPPRRHNARTIAALTGNPGCTRRAVLDGAGVDKPKLAERIGFPARFGQSRFAITRGNAFEAQVKADGGAELLRLVAERLGVPVPDGATWTDLGGDEDRPERSRAALTATGDGPALFDHPLLGLDVAGRRVNLEPDLVAARLAGRFHVVEIKSFPIIDGQADPAKVAAAAIQSAVYVLALRELLAAEGRDADLVSHEVVLVCPRDFANRPVASLLDVRKQLLVLRRQLDRMARIDDLLAAVPAAFTADLTADPAALAGALTGVPANYAPDCLAACELAYFCRHEARGHTGALGRPVREALGGVAEVADVLALAEGVRAPEPEQAEAAALLRAAARLRADALAGHPA
;
A
#
# COMPACT_ATOMS: atom_id res chain seq x y z
N MET A 1 6.08 15.91 28.26
CA MET A 1 5.39 15.39 27.06
C MET A 1 6.22 15.85 25.89
N THR A 2 7.09 15.00 25.36
CA THR A 2 7.79 15.28 24.10
C THR A 2 6.73 15.38 23.02
N ASP A 3 6.72 16.47 22.26
CA ASP A 3 5.84 16.63 21.11
C ASP A 3 6.08 15.45 20.15
N THR A 4 5.01 14.76 19.74
CA THR A 4 5.07 13.65 18.79
C THR A 4 5.89 14.00 17.55
N ALA A 5 5.74 15.22 17.04
CA ALA A 5 6.52 15.67 15.88
C ALA A 5 8.02 15.71 16.19
N GLN A 6 8.40 16.18 17.38
CA GLN A 6 9.78 16.17 17.85
C GLN A 6 10.29 14.72 17.98
N ARG A 7 9.53 13.83 18.60
CA ARG A 7 9.92 12.42 18.78
C ARG A 7 10.16 11.71 17.45
N LEU A 8 9.29 11.94 16.47
CA LEU A 8 9.43 11.40 15.11
C LEU A 8 10.63 11.99 14.37
N ALA A 9 10.98 13.26 14.63
CA ALA A 9 12.18 13.89 14.07
C ALA A 9 13.48 13.36 14.69
N GLU A 10 13.49 13.11 16.01
CA GLU A 10 14.61 12.47 16.73
C GLU A 10 14.88 11.07 16.17
N ILE A 11 13.84 10.24 15.99
CA ILE A 11 13.97 8.90 15.40
C ILE A 11 14.63 8.96 14.02
N ARG A 12 14.31 9.97 13.20
CA ARG A 12 14.83 10.08 11.82
C ARG A 12 16.23 10.70 11.73
N GLY A 13 16.71 11.39 12.76
CA GLY A 13 18.05 12.02 12.73
C GLY A 13 18.11 13.39 12.05
N GLY A 14 17.11 14.26 12.26
CA GLY A 14 17.19 15.67 11.83
C GLY A 14 17.09 15.97 10.32
N VAL A 15 17.14 14.95 9.45
CA VAL A 15 16.89 15.12 8.00
C VAL A 15 15.41 15.42 7.71
N PRO A 16 15.03 15.96 6.54
CA PRO A 16 13.63 16.06 6.15
C PRO A 16 12.96 14.68 6.03
N PRO A 17 11.67 14.54 6.39
CA PRO A 17 10.96 13.28 6.22
C PRO A 17 10.82 12.92 4.74
N ARG A 18 10.99 11.64 4.41
CA ARG A 18 10.61 11.12 3.10
C ARG A 18 9.10 11.28 2.90
N ARG A 19 8.73 11.87 1.77
CA ARG A 19 7.32 12.07 1.41
C ARG A 19 6.66 10.73 1.09
N HIS A 20 5.43 10.58 1.55
CA HIS A 20 4.57 9.50 1.08
C HIS A 20 4.10 9.74 -0.36
N ASN A 21 3.73 8.66 -1.02
CA ASN A 21 3.03 8.61 -2.29
C ASN A 21 1.95 7.52 -2.20
N ALA A 22 1.08 7.41 -3.21
CA ALA A 22 -0.01 6.44 -3.16
C ALA A 22 0.48 5.00 -2.96
N ARG A 23 1.64 4.63 -3.52
CA ARG A 23 2.24 3.31 -3.32
C ARG A 23 2.68 3.06 -1.88
N THR A 24 3.37 4.01 -1.25
CA THR A 24 3.82 3.85 0.14
C THR A 24 2.64 3.87 1.10
N ILE A 25 1.59 4.64 0.81
CA ILE A 25 0.35 4.66 1.60
C ILE A 25 -0.41 3.34 1.45
N ALA A 26 -0.62 2.88 0.22
CA ALA A 26 -1.21 1.57 -0.07
C ALA A 26 -0.46 0.44 0.65
N ALA A 27 0.87 0.52 0.73
CA ALA A 27 1.66 -0.51 1.37
C ALA A 27 1.42 -0.57 2.90
N LEU A 28 0.95 0.49 3.55
CA LEU A 28 0.60 0.53 4.98
C LEU A 28 -0.56 -0.45 5.30
N THR A 29 -1.47 -0.65 4.35
CA THR A 29 -2.62 -1.55 4.53
C THR A 29 -2.25 -3.02 4.41
N GLY A 30 -1.10 -3.35 3.82
CA GLY A 30 -0.65 -4.74 3.64
C GLY A 30 -0.23 -5.42 4.94
N ASN A 31 0.22 -4.65 5.94
CA ASN A 31 0.62 -5.18 7.24
C ASN A 31 0.35 -4.18 8.38
N PRO A 32 -0.94 -3.91 8.67
CA PRO A 32 -1.33 -2.83 9.58
C PRO A 32 -0.82 -3.07 11.01
N GLY A 33 -0.66 -4.34 11.42
CA GLY A 33 -0.20 -4.74 12.75
C GLY A 33 1.28 -4.53 13.05
N CYS A 34 2.09 -4.02 12.10
CA CYS A 34 3.54 -3.90 12.30
C CYS A 34 3.92 -2.56 12.93
N THR A 35 4.20 -2.54 14.25
CA THR A 35 4.63 -1.35 14.99
C THR A 35 5.91 -0.75 14.43
N ARG A 36 6.95 -1.57 14.20
CA ARG A 36 8.21 -1.10 13.60
C ARG A 36 7.99 -0.33 12.31
N ARG A 37 7.16 -0.86 11.42
CA ARG A 37 6.83 -0.20 10.15
C ARG A 37 6.09 1.12 10.39
N ALA A 38 5.04 1.10 11.20
CA ALA A 38 4.23 2.28 11.48
C ALA A 38 5.06 3.44 12.05
N VAL A 39 6.02 3.14 12.94
CA VAL A 39 6.94 4.12 13.52
C VAL A 39 7.89 4.68 12.46
N LEU A 40 8.47 3.84 11.61
CA LEU A 40 9.39 4.29 10.56
C LEU A 40 8.67 5.11 9.46
N ASP A 41 7.46 4.70 9.10
CA ASP A 41 6.59 5.42 8.15
C ASP A 41 6.12 6.76 8.76
N GLY A 42 5.64 6.76 10.00
CA GLY A 42 5.30 7.96 10.76
C GLY A 42 6.49 8.90 10.95
N ALA A 43 7.69 8.36 11.14
CA ALA A 43 8.91 9.16 11.22
C ALA A 43 9.39 9.64 9.84
N GLY A 44 8.87 9.11 8.73
CA GLY A 44 9.33 9.49 7.38
C GLY A 44 10.76 9.05 7.10
N VAL A 45 11.17 7.89 7.62
CA VAL A 45 12.53 7.36 7.46
C VAL A 45 12.75 6.86 6.03
N ASP A 46 13.94 7.12 5.50
CA ASP A 46 14.42 6.53 4.24
C ASP A 46 14.75 5.05 4.43
N LYS A 47 13.72 4.22 4.43
CA LYS A 47 13.82 2.76 4.65
C LYS A 47 14.72 2.06 3.63
N PRO A 48 14.76 2.41 2.32
CA PRO A 48 15.77 1.88 1.41
C PRO A 48 17.20 2.09 1.90
N LYS A 49 17.58 3.33 2.22
CA LYS A 49 18.92 3.64 2.74
C LYS A 49 19.19 3.00 4.09
N LEU A 50 18.18 2.93 4.96
CA LEU A 50 18.29 2.23 6.24
C LEU A 50 18.59 0.75 6.03
N ALA A 51 17.86 0.09 5.13
CA ALA A 51 18.05 -1.31 4.78
C ALA A 51 19.44 -1.58 4.18
N GLU A 52 19.91 -0.70 3.29
CA GLU A 52 21.29 -0.73 2.77
C GLU A 52 22.33 -0.58 3.89
N ARG A 53 22.15 0.41 4.77
CA ARG A 53 23.06 0.74 5.88
C ARG A 53 23.25 -0.42 6.85
N ILE A 54 22.19 -1.19 7.13
CA ILE A 54 22.23 -2.37 8.02
C ILE A 54 22.58 -3.67 7.29
N GLY A 55 22.94 -3.62 6.00
CA GLY A 55 23.39 -4.80 5.23
C GLY A 55 22.27 -5.68 4.67
N PHE A 56 21.03 -5.19 4.61
CA PHE A 56 19.87 -5.89 4.06
C PHE A 56 19.20 -5.09 2.93
N PRO A 57 19.93 -4.71 1.87
CA PRO A 57 19.38 -3.91 0.78
C PRO A 57 18.17 -4.60 0.17
N ALA A 58 17.08 -3.85 0.04
CA ALA A 58 15.87 -4.35 -0.59
C ALA A 58 16.12 -4.52 -2.09
N ARG A 59 15.77 -5.68 -2.65
CA ARG A 59 15.92 -5.95 -4.10
C ARG A 59 14.79 -5.35 -4.94
N PHE A 60 14.25 -4.20 -4.54
CA PHE A 60 13.19 -3.52 -5.28
C PHE A 60 13.80 -2.58 -6.32
N GLY A 61 13.41 -2.79 -7.58
CA GLY A 61 13.68 -1.86 -8.66
C GLY A 61 12.81 -2.23 -9.86
N GLN A 62 12.08 -1.27 -10.41
CA GLN A 62 11.49 -1.47 -11.72
C GLN A 62 12.61 -1.47 -12.76
N SER A 63 12.58 -2.42 -13.69
CA SER A 63 13.49 -2.41 -14.84
C SER A 63 13.39 -1.06 -15.56
N ARG A 64 14.51 -0.45 -15.96
CA ARG A 64 14.52 0.78 -16.78
C ARG A 64 13.62 0.64 -18.00
N PHE A 65 13.58 -0.57 -18.58
CA PHE A 65 12.70 -0.89 -19.69
C PHE A 65 11.22 -0.88 -19.32
N ALA A 66 10.84 -1.33 -18.12
CA ALA A 66 9.47 -1.26 -17.63
C ALA A 66 9.02 0.19 -17.38
N ILE A 67 9.93 1.04 -16.90
CA ILE A 67 9.68 2.49 -16.73
C ILE A 67 9.48 3.15 -18.10
N THR A 68 10.42 2.98 -19.03
CA THR A 68 10.32 3.58 -20.37
C THR A 68 9.07 3.11 -21.10
N ARG A 69 8.73 1.81 -21.03
CA ARG A 69 7.48 1.28 -21.61
C ARG A 69 6.25 1.89 -20.95
N GLY A 70 6.27 2.08 -19.63
CA GLY A 70 5.18 2.72 -18.89
C GLY A 70 4.93 4.14 -19.37
N ASN A 71 5.98 4.96 -19.40
CA ASN A 71 5.89 6.35 -19.84
C ASN A 71 5.42 6.46 -21.30
N ALA A 72 5.89 5.57 -22.18
CA ALA A 72 5.46 5.54 -23.57
C ALA A 72 3.98 5.16 -23.73
N PHE A 73 3.51 4.17 -22.95
CA PHE A 73 2.10 3.77 -22.95
C PHE A 73 1.21 4.88 -22.40
N GLU A 74 1.62 5.51 -21.29
CA GLU A 74 0.90 6.64 -20.71
C GLU A 74 0.80 7.82 -21.69
N ALA A 75 1.92 8.23 -22.30
CA ALA A 75 1.94 9.28 -23.30
C ALA A 75 1.05 8.97 -24.52
N GLN A 76 1.06 7.71 -24.99
CA GLN A 76 0.19 7.27 -26.08
C GLN A 76 -1.29 7.40 -25.72
N VAL A 77 -1.65 7.02 -24.50
CA VAL A 77 -3.03 7.02 -24.02
C VAL A 77 -3.54 8.45 -23.75
N LYS A 78 -2.64 9.37 -23.38
CA LYS A 78 -2.92 10.81 -23.15
C LYS A 78 -2.79 11.69 -24.40
N ALA A 79 -2.34 11.14 -25.53
CA ALA A 79 -2.22 11.88 -26.79
C ALA A 79 -3.55 12.49 -27.24
N ASP A 80 -3.47 13.49 -28.12
CA ASP A 80 -4.64 14.16 -28.72
C ASP A 80 -5.67 14.67 -27.70
N GLY A 81 -5.18 15.24 -26.58
CA GLY A 81 -6.04 15.74 -25.50
C GLY A 81 -6.82 14.65 -24.76
N GLY A 82 -6.30 13.41 -24.76
CA GLY A 82 -6.93 12.27 -24.09
C GLY A 82 -8.20 11.77 -24.78
N ALA A 83 -8.35 11.97 -26.10
CA ALA A 83 -9.54 11.53 -26.84
C ALA A 83 -9.81 10.01 -26.69
N GLU A 84 -8.76 9.18 -26.79
CA GLU A 84 -8.89 7.73 -26.60
C GLU A 84 -9.19 7.37 -25.14
N LEU A 85 -8.62 8.09 -24.16
CA LEU A 85 -8.99 7.95 -22.74
C LEU A 85 -10.46 8.25 -22.52
N LEU A 86 -10.96 9.39 -23.03
CA LEU A 86 -12.35 9.78 -22.90
C LEU A 86 -13.27 8.70 -23.47
N ARG A 87 -12.95 8.19 -24.67
CA ARG A 87 -13.70 7.12 -25.33
C ARG A 87 -13.74 5.87 -24.46
N LEU A 88 -12.59 5.42 -23.96
CA LEU A 88 -12.48 4.22 -23.12
C LEU A 88 -13.21 4.36 -21.79
N VAL A 89 -13.09 5.51 -21.12
CA VAL A 89 -13.76 5.79 -19.84
C VAL A 89 -15.27 5.85 -20.06
N ALA A 90 -15.75 6.58 -21.07
CA ALA A 90 -17.19 6.67 -21.38
C ALA A 90 -17.79 5.31 -21.75
N GLU A 91 -17.11 4.52 -22.60
CA GLU A 91 -17.50 3.15 -22.95
C GLU A 91 -17.65 2.28 -21.70
N ARG A 92 -16.69 2.35 -20.76
CA ARG A 92 -16.73 1.54 -19.54
C ARG A 92 -17.78 1.97 -18.54
N LEU A 93 -18.08 3.26 -18.47
CA LEU A 93 -19.16 3.80 -17.64
C LEU A 93 -20.54 3.63 -18.28
N GLY A 94 -20.62 3.12 -19.53
CA GLY A 94 -21.88 2.93 -20.23
C GLY A 94 -22.57 4.23 -20.61
N VAL A 95 -21.80 5.30 -20.84
CA VAL A 95 -22.31 6.62 -21.25
C VAL A 95 -21.83 6.99 -22.65
N PRO A 96 -22.57 7.84 -23.39
CA PRO A 96 -22.08 8.38 -24.66
C PRO A 96 -20.76 9.15 -24.47
N VAL A 97 -19.89 9.10 -25.48
CA VAL A 97 -18.69 9.93 -25.51
C VAL A 97 -19.12 11.39 -25.69
N PRO A 98 -18.77 12.30 -24.75
CA PRO A 98 -19.21 13.69 -24.84
C PRO A 98 -18.41 14.46 -25.89
N ASP A 99 -19.10 15.23 -26.74
CA ASP A 99 -18.49 16.01 -27.84
C ASP A 99 -17.67 17.23 -27.39
N GLY A 100 -17.70 17.58 -26.10
CA GLY A 100 -17.10 18.82 -25.57
C GLY A 100 -16.36 18.65 -24.24
N ALA A 101 -15.81 17.46 -23.95
CA ALA A 101 -15.01 17.30 -22.73
C ALA A 101 -13.72 18.13 -22.79
N THR A 102 -13.45 18.90 -21.75
CA THR A 102 -12.22 19.71 -21.67
C THR A 102 -11.06 18.88 -21.12
N TRP A 103 -9.87 19.06 -21.68
CA TRP A 103 -8.61 18.54 -21.13
C TRP A 103 -7.87 19.66 -20.38
N THR A 104 -7.34 19.36 -19.19
CA THR A 104 -6.53 20.29 -18.41
C THR A 104 -5.31 19.58 -17.83
N ASP A 105 -4.13 20.01 -18.27
CA ASP A 105 -2.84 19.54 -17.74
C ASP A 105 -2.47 20.28 -16.43
N LEU A 106 -2.35 19.51 -15.36
CA LEU A 106 -1.98 19.99 -14.02
C LEU A 106 -0.56 19.56 -13.59
N GLY A 107 0.26 19.04 -14.52
CA GLY A 107 1.61 18.51 -14.30
C GLY A 107 2.73 19.54 -14.08
N GLY A 108 2.58 20.79 -14.55
CA GLY A 108 3.65 21.82 -14.55
C GLY A 108 3.91 22.57 -13.23
N ASP A 109 5.09 23.20 -13.08
CA ASP A 109 5.83 23.36 -11.79
C ASP A 109 5.34 24.38 -10.74
N GLU A 110 4.59 25.45 -11.08
CA GLU A 110 4.21 26.48 -10.09
C GLU A 110 2.75 26.34 -9.59
N ASP A 111 2.56 26.51 -8.28
CA ASP A 111 1.27 26.48 -7.53
C ASP A 111 0.34 25.29 -7.86
N ARG A 112 0.92 24.12 -8.16
CA ARG A 112 0.18 22.88 -8.49
C ARG A 112 -0.93 22.51 -7.50
N PRO A 113 -0.74 22.55 -6.16
CA PRO A 113 -1.79 22.17 -5.23
C PRO A 113 -3.03 23.07 -5.37
N GLU A 114 -2.83 24.39 -5.36
CA GLU A 114 -3.89 25.40 -5.46
C GLU A 114 -4.58 25.35 -6.83
N ARG A 115 -3.80 25.19 -7.91
CA ARG A 115 -4.33 25.07 -9.28
C ARG A 115 -5.17 23.80 -9.45
N SER A 116 -4.71 22.68 -8.89
CA SER A 116 -5.45 21.41 -8.90
C SER A 116 -6.74 21.51 -8.08
N ARG A 117 -6.65 22.10 -6.88
CA ARG A 117 -7.80 22.38 -6.02
C ARG A 117 -8.85 23.19 -6.78
N ALA A 118 -8.47 24.35 -7.33
CA ALA A 118 -9.36 25.24 -8.05
C ALA A 118 -10.00 24.57 -9.28
N ALA A 119 -9.22 23.82 -10.07
CA ALA A 119 -9.72 23.14 -11.27
C ALA A 119 -10.75 22.03 -10.93
N LEU A 120 -10.49 21.24 -9.89
CA LEU A 120 -11.36 20.14 -9.47
C LEU A 120 -12.65 20.62 -8.77
N THR A 121 -12.62 21.80 -8.16
CA THR A 121 -13.74 22.34 -7.38
C THR A 121 -14.56 23.39 -8.14
N ALA A 122 -14.05 23.88 -9.26
CA ALA A 122 -14.77 24.79 -10.14
C ALA A 122 -16.15 24.23 -10.52
N THR A 123 -17.15 25.12 -10.45
CA THR A 123 -18.51 24.89 -10.95
C THR A 123 -18.47 24.94 -12.48
N GLY A 124 -18.17 23.79 -13.10
CA GLY A 124 -18.38 23.57 -14.53
C GLY A 124 -19.49 22.55 -14.73
N ASP A 125 -20.32 22.75 -15.75
CA ASP A 125 -21.48 21.90 -16.03
C ASP A 125 -21.16 20.75 -16.99
N GLY A 126 -19.96 20.76 -17.61
CA GLY A 126 -19.55 19.80 -18.64
C GLY A 126 -18.52 18.75 -18.17
N PRO A 127 -18.44 17.59 -18.83
CA PRO A 127 -17.39 16.60 -18.59
C PRO A 127 -15.98 17.21 -18.74
N ALA A 128 -15.03 16.78 -17.91
CA ALA A 128 -13.64 17.21 -18.01
C ALA A 128 -12.66 16.10 -17.63
N LEU A 129 -11.47 16.18 -18.19
CA LEU A 129 -10.32 15.35 -17.88
C LEU A 129 -9.21 16.22 -17.28
N PHE A 130 -8.80 15.90 -16.06
CA PHE A 130 -7.72 16.56 -15.36
C PHE A 130 -6.52 15.61 -15.32
N ASP A 131 -5.46 15.99 -16.01
CA ASP A 131 -4.22 15.21 -16.10
C ASP A 131 -3.26 15.59 -14.98
N HIS A 132 -2.74 14.59 -14.28
CA HIS A 132 -1.82 14.76 -13.14
C HIS A 132 -2.26 15.82 -12.09
N PRO A 133 -3.53 15.83 -11.62
CA PRO A 133 -3.91 16.74 -10.55
C PRO A 133 -3.14 16.38 -9.28
N LEU A 134 -2.86 17.37 -8.44
CA LEU A 134 -2.25 17.16 -7.14
C LEU A 134 -3.33 17.19 -6.05
N LEU A 135 -3.46 16.08 -5.32
CA LEU A 135 -4.41 15.90 -4.23
C LEU A 135 -3.67 15.83 -2.90
N GLY A 136 -4.23 16.45 -1.86
CA GLY A 136 -3.71 16.34 -0.51
C GLY A 136 -4.34 15.17 0.25
N LEU A 137 -3.58 14.51 1.12
CA LEU A 137 -4.09 13.56 2.10
C LEU A 137 -3.28 13.67 3.40
N ASP A 138 -3.93 13.54 4.56
CA ASP A 138 -3.22 13.54 5.83
C ASP A 138 -2.75 12.13 6.23
N VAL A 139 -1.46 12.01 6.53
CA VAL A 139 -0.82 10.74 6.91
C VAL A 139 0.05 10.99 8.14
N ALA A 140 -0.32 10.37 9.26
CA ALA A 140 0.36 10.54 10.56
C ALA A 140 0.58 12.02 10.94
N GLY A 141 -0.49 12.83 10.81
CA GLY A 141 -0.47 14.26 11.14
C GLY A 141 0.26 15.15 10.13
N ARG A 142 0.64 14.64 8.96
CA ARG A 142 1.28 15.42 7.90
C ARG A 142 0.50 15.35 6.60
N ARG A 143 0.24 16.52 5.99
CA ARG A 143 -0.33 16.61 4.65
C ARG A 143 0.70 16.17 3.60
N VAL A 144 0.33 15.22 2.75
CA VAL A 144 1.15 14.74 1.65
C VAL A 144 0.44 14.95 0.32
N ASN A 145 1.23 15.22 -0.72
CA ASN A 145 0.73 15.46 -2.07
C ASN A 145 0.78 14.16 -2.88
N LEU A 146 -0.33 13.86 -3.54
CA LEU A 146 -0.58 12.65 -4.29
C LEU A 146 -0.98 13.02 -5.72
N GLU A 147 -0.38 12.34 -6.68
CA GLU A 147 -0.57 12.61 -8.11
C GLU A 147 -1.21 11.36 -8.74
N PRO A 148 -2.54 11.30 -8.85
CA PRO A 148 -3.21 10.34 -9.75
C PRO A 148 -2.82 10.63 -11.21
N ASP A 149 -2.89 9.60 -12.06
CA ASP A 149 -2.59 9.75 -13.48
C ASP A 149 -3.63 10.64 -14.17
N LEU A 150 -4.91 10.50 -13.81
CA LEU A 150 -6.01 11.27 -14.38
C LEU A 150 -7.24 11.27 -13.46
N VAL A 151 -7.98 12.37 -13.44
CA VAL A 151 -9.33 12.45 -12.87
C VAL A 151 -10.33 12.85 -13.96
N ALA A 152 -11.29 11.97 -14.23
CA ALA A 152 -12.43 12.26 -15.09
C ALA A 152 -13.57 12.82 -14.25
N ALA A 153 -13.94 14.08 -14.47
CA ALA A 153 -14.99 14.76 -13.73
C ALA A 153 -16.27 14.89 -14.53
N ARG A 154 -17.39 14.77 -13.82
CA ARG A 154 -18.77 14.96 -14.32
C ARG A 154 -19.16 14.04 -15.48
N LEU A 155 -18.36 13.01 -15.74
CA LEU A 155 -18.74 11.90 -16.61
C LEU A 155 -19.72 11.01 -15.83
N ALA A 156 -20.89 10.73 -16.40
CA ALA A 156 -22.01 10.13 -15.67
C ALA A 156 -22.41 10.91 -14.38
N GLY A 157 -22.15 12.22 -14.33
CA GLY A 157 -22.47 13.07 -13.18
C GLY A 157 -21.55 12.91 -11.96
N ARG A 158 -20.42 12.20 -12.09
CA ARG A 158 -19.51 11.88 -10.97
C ARG A 158 -18.05 12.16 -11.29
N PHE A 159 -17.19 12.13 -10.27
CA PHE A 159 -15.75 12.08 -10.44
C PHE A 159 -15.27 10.61 -10.42
N HIS A 160 -14.41 10.27 -11.36
CA HIS A 160 -13.77 8.97 -11.47
C HIS A 160 -12.25 9.15 -11.49
N VAL A 161 -11.55 8.44 -10.61
CA VAL A 161 -10.11 8.27 -10.74
C VAL A 161 -9.85 7.30 -11.90
N VAL A 162 -8.90 7.67 -12.75
CA VAL A 162 -8.44 6.82 -13.85
C VAL A 162 -6.97 6.52 -13.62
N GLU A 163 -6.65 5.24 -13.48
CA GLU A 163 -5.31 4.73 -13.22
C GLU A 163 -4.75 4.11 -14.50
N ILE A 164 -3.55 4.52 -14.92
CA ILE A 164 -2.90 4.02 -16.13
C ILE A 164 -1.73 3.13 -15.72
N LYS A 165 -1.80 1.85 -16.08
CA LYS A 165 -0.74 0.89 -15.77
C LYS A 165 -0.23 0.21 -17.03
N SER A 166 1.06 -0.17 -17.01
CA SER A 166 1.75 -0.74 -18.17
C SER A 166 1.88 -2.26 -18.15
N PHE A 167 1.23 -2.93 -17.18
CA PHE A 167 1.14 -4.38 -17.20
C PHE A 167 -0.01 -4.82 -18.12
N PRO A 168 0.18 -5.89 -18.92
CA PRO A 168 -0.81 -6.29 -19.89
C PRO A 168 -2.01 -7.00 -19.26
N ILE A 169 -3.17 -6.85 -19.90
CA ILE A 169 -4.34 -7.72 -19.74
C ILE A 169 -4.26 -8.77 -20.85
N ILE A 170 -3.85 -9.99 -20.50
CA ILE A 170 -3.67 -11.13 -21.42
C ILE A 170 -4.97 -11.91 -21.48
N ASP A 171 -5.57 -12.03 -22.66
CA ASP A 171 -6.81 -12.81 -22.87
C ASP A 171 -7.95 -12.39 -21.88
N GLY A 172 -8.02 -11.09 -21.58
CA GLY A 172 -8.99 -10.54 -20.63
C GLY A 172 -8.64 -10.72 -19.15
N GLN A 173 -7.49 -11.32 -18.83
CA GLN A 173 -7.00 -11.53 -17.47
C GLN A 173 -5.72 -10.74 -17.19
N ALA A 174 -5.65 -10.13 -16.02
CA ALA A 174 -4.45 -9.48 -15.52
C ALA A 174 -3.92 -10.23 -14.30
N ASP A 175 -2.62 -10.07 -14.04
CA ASP A 175 -1.99 -10.55 -12.81
C ASP A 175 -2.77 -10.04 -11.58
N PRO A 176 -3.39 -10.94 -10.78
CA PRO A 176 -4.23 -10.54 -9.66
C PRO A 176 -3.50 -9.67 -8.63
N ALA A 177 -2.19 -9.88 -8.44
CA ALA A 177 -1.40 -9.09 -7.51
C ALA A 177 -1.22 -7.65 -8.00
N LYS A 178 -1.04 -7.46 -9.32
CA LYS A 178 -0.94 -6.12 -9.92
C LYS A 178 -2.27 -5.39 -9.90
N VAL A 179 -3.37 -6.09 -10.17
CA VAL A 179 -4.73 -5.50 -10.06
C VAL A 179 -5.04 -5.12 -8.62
N ALA A 180 -4.74 -5.98 -7.65
CA ALA A 180 -4.93 -5.66 -6.24
C ALA A 180 -4.08 -4.45 -5.81
N ALA A 181 -2.83 -4.36 -6.25
CA ALA A 181 -1.97 -3.22 -5.98
C ALA A 181 -2.51 -1.92 -6.61
N ALA A 182 -3.00 -1.97 -7.85
CA ALA A 182 -3.64 -0.84 -8.52
C ALA A 182 -4.90 -0.40 -7.77
N ALA A 183 -5.78 -1.34 -7.40
CA ALA A 183 -7.01 -1.04 -6.66
C ALA A 183 -6.74 -0.33 -5.32
N ILE A 184 -5.72 -0.78 -4.56
CA ILE A 184 -5.37 -0.12 -3.29
C ILE A 184 -4.76 1.26 -3.55
N GLN A 185 -3.88 1.43 -4.55
CA GLN A 185 -3.33 2.75 -4.91
C GLN A 185 -4.42 3.73 -5.32
N SER A 186 -5.34 3.31 -6.20
CA SER A 186 -6.43 4.17 -6.64
C SER A 186 -7.43 4.48 -5.53
N ALA A 187 -7.61 3.60 -4.54
CA ALA A 187 -8.38 3.91 -3.34
C ALA A 187 -7.77 5.09 -2.56
N VAL A 188 -6.45 5.26 -2.56
CA VAL A 188 -5.79 6.43 -1.96
C VAL A 188 -6.21 7.71 -2.68
N TYR A 189 -6.20 7.71 -4.01
CA TYR A 189 -6.61 8.86 -4.81
C TYR A 189 -8.10 9.17 -4.66
N VAL A 190 -8.96 8.15 -4.63
CA VAL A 190 -10.40 8.32 -4.37
C VAL A 190 -10.62 8.96 -3.00
N LEU A 191 -9.91 8.49 -1.96
CA LEU A 191 -10.00 9.08 -0.62
C LEU A 191 -9.53 10.54 -0.60
N ALA A 192 -8.38 10.84 -1.21
CA ALA A 192 -7.84 12.20 -1.27
C ALA A 192 -8.76 13.17 -2.02
N LEU A 193 -9.38 12.73 -3.12
CA LEU A 193 -10.35 13.53 -3.86
C LEU A 193 -11.66 13.74 -3.06
N ARG A 194 -12.10 12.74 -2.30
CA ARG A 194 -13.25 12.85 -1.39
C ARG A 194 -13.01 13.87 -0.30
N GLU A 195 -11.84 13.84 0.33
CA GLU A 195 -11.44 14.85 1.32
C GLU A 195 -11.40 16.25 0.73
N LEU A 196 -10.85 16.39 -0.48
CA LEU A 196 -10.85 17.67 -1.19
C LEU A 196 -12.27 18.20 -1.40
N LEU A 197 -13.18 17.39 -1.95
CA LEU A 197 -14.57 17.84 -2.17
C LEU A 197 -15.29 18.16 -0.85
N ALA A 198 -15.11 17.33 0.17
CA ALA A 198 -15.71 17.55 1.49
C ALA A 198 -15.21 18.86 2.15
N ALA A 199 -13.91 19.16 2.04
CA ALA A 199 -13.32 20.40 2.55
C ALA A 199 -13.90 21.65 1.88
N GLU A 200 -14.41 21.51 0.66
CA GLU A 200 -15.04 22.58 -0.13
C GLU A 200 -16.57 22.58 0.03
N GLY A 201 -17.10 21.85 1.01
CA GLY A 201 -18.53 21.78 1.32
C GLY A 201 -19.36 20.98 0.30
N ARG A 202 -18.73 20.17 -0.55
CA ARG A 202 -19.40 19.33 -1.54
C ARG A 202 -19.56 17.90 -1.03
N ASP A 203 -20.55 17.18 -1.56
CA ASP A 203 -20.75 15.77 -1.24
C ASP A 203 -19.58 14.91 -1.73
N ALA A 204 -18.95 14.18 -0.81
CA ALA A 204 -17.86 13.26 -1.11
C ALA A 204 -18.31 12.08 -2.00
N ASP A 205 -19.59 11.70 -1.96
CA ASP A 205 -20.10 10.60 -2.79
C ASP A 205 -20.23 10.95 -4.27
N LEU A 206 -20.01 12.22 -4.64
CA LEU A 206 -19.74 12.63 -6.03
C LEU A 206 -18.50 11.92 -6.60
N VAL A 207 -17.54 11.52 -5.75
CA VAL A 207 -16.42 10.68 -6.17
C VAL A 207 -16.82 9.22 -6.14
N SER A 208 -16.86 8.59 -7.32
CA SER A 208 -17.16 7.17 -7.46
C SER A 208 -16.11 6.30 -6.77
N HIS A 209 -16.57 5.17 -6.23
CA HIS A 209 -15.69 4.08 -5.80
C HIS A 209 -15.35 3.12 -6.95
N GLU A 210 -15.94 3.33 -8.13
CA GLU A 210 -15.58 2.63 -9.36
C GLU A 210 -14.49 3.43 -10.08
N VAL A 211 -13.27 2.89 -10.00
CA VAL A 211 -12.07 3.43 -10.65
C VAL A 211 -11.94 2.81 -12.03
N VAL A 212 -11.51 3.59 -13.02
CA VAL A 212 -11.16 3.05 -14.34
C VAL A 212 -9.68 2.71 -14.38
N LEU A 213 -9.35 1.43 -14.54
CA LEU A 213 -7.98 0.97 -14.80
C LEU A 213 -7.77 0.86 -16.30
N VAL A 214 -6.76 1.55 -16.83
CA VAL A 214 -6.35 1.49 -18.23
C VAL A 214 -5.01 0.77 -18.36
N CYS A 215 -5.00 -0.31 -19.16
CA CYS A 215 -3.84 -1.16 -19.38
C CYS A 215 -3.68 -1.52 -20.86
N PRO A 216 -2.48 -1.95 -21.31
CA PRO A 216 -2.31 -2.51 -22.64
C PRO A 216 -3.02 -3.87 -22.75
N ARG A 217 -3.61 -4.14 -23.91
CA ARG A 217 -4.24 -5.42 -24.27
C ARG A 217 -3.20 -6.38 -24.85
N ASP A 218 -3.17 -7.60 -24.32
CA ASP A 218 -2.30 -8.67 -24.77
C ASP A 218 -0.84 -8.22 -24.84
N PHE A 219 -0.17 -8.50 -25.96
CA PHE A 219 1.20 -8.07 -26.22
C PHE A 219 1.30 -6.78 -27.05
N ALA A 220 0.15 -6.16 -27.36
CA ALA A 220 0.09 -4.91 -28.11
C ALA A 220 -0.06 -3.71 -27.16
N ASN A 221 0.42 -2.53 -27.57
CA ASN A 221 0.17 -1.29 -26.83
C ASN A 221 -1.25 -0.73 -27.08
N ARG A 222 -2.22 -1.56 -27.46
CA ARG A 222 -3.61 -1.12 -27.62
C ARG A 222 -4.23 -0.96 -26.23
N PRO A 223 -4.73 0.22 -25.84
CA PRO A 223 -5.29 0.40 -24.52
C PRO A 223 -6.65 -0.30 -24.38
N VAL A 224 -6.89 -0.82 -23.18
CA VAL A 224 -8.19 -1.31 -22.71
C VAL A 224 -8.45 -0.77 -21.32
N ALA A 225 -9.72 -0.51 -21.03
CA ALA A 225 -10.17 -0.06 -19.74
C ALA A 225 -10.97 -1.15 -19.01
N SER A 226 -10.94 -1.15 -17.68
CA SER A 226 -11.71 -2.02 -16.80
C SER A 226 -12.16 -1.25 -15.57
N LEU A 227 -13.32 -1.60 -14.99
CA LEU A 227 -13.77 -1.00 -13.74
C LEU A 227 -13.27 -1.80 -12.54
N LEU A 228 -12.76 -1.10 -11.54
CA LEU A 228 -12.37 -1.66 -10.25
C LEU A 228 -13.24 -1.05 -9.14
N ASP A 229 -13.94 -1.89 -8.40
CA ASP A 229 -14.63 -1.49 -7.16
C ASP A 229 -13.61 -1.44 -6.01
N VAL A 230 -13.39 -0.26 -5.46
CA VAL A 230 -12.41 -0.03 -4.39
C VAL A 230 -13.02 0.17 -3.00
N ARG A 231 -14.31 -0.16 -2.79
CA ARG A 231 -14.98 0.03 -1.48
C ARG A 231 -14.27 -0.70 -0.33
N LYS A 232 -13.83 -1.93 -0.56
CA LYS A 232 -13.10 -2.72 0.44
C LYS A 232 -11.76 -2.07 0.78
N GLN A 233 -11.04 -1.58 -0.22
CA GLN A 233 -9.76 -0.91 -0.08
C GLN A 233 -9.91 0.42 0.66
N LEU A 234 -10.95 1.20 0.36
CA LEU A 234 -11.28 2.43 1.08
C LEU A 234 -11.54 2.18 2.58
N LEU A 235 -12.29 1.13 2.92
CA LEU A 235 -12.54 0.75 4.31
C LEU A 235 -11.23 0.45 5.06
N VAL A 236 -10.37 -0.38 4.46
CA VAL A 236 -9.09 -0.78 5.08
C VAL A 236 -8.16 0.43 5.19
N LEU A 237 -8.07 1.25 4.13
CA LEU A 237 -7.24 2.44 4.09
C LEU A 237 -7.61 3.42 5.19
N ARG A 238 -8.89 3.76 5.33
CA ARG A 238 -9.38 4.66 6.38
C ARG A 238 -9.00 4.17 7.77
N ARG A 239 -9.28 2.89 8.08
CA ARG A 239 -8.91 2.29 9.37
C ARG A 239 -7.41 2.38 9.64
N GLN A 240 -6.59 2.21 8.61
CA GLN A 240 -5.14 2.30 8.75
C GLN A 240 -4.66 3.74 8.96
N LEU A 241 -5.23 4.71 8.27
CA LEU A 241 -4.93 6.13 8.48
C LEU A 241 -5.37 6.59 9.88
N ASP A 242 -6.55 6.17 10.34
CA ASP A 242 -7.04 6.44 11.70
C ASP A 242 -6.11 5.86 12.77
N ARG A 243 -5.55 4.66 12.53
CA ARG A 243 -4.53 4.08 13.40
C ARG A 243 -3.25 4.90 13.40
N MET A 244 -2.82 5.39 12.24
CA MET A 244 -1.63 6.23 12.13
C MET A 244 -1.81 7.62 12.71
N ALA A 245 -3.04 8.13 12.76
CA ALA A 245 -3.35 9.36 13.49
C ALA A 245 -3.12 9.19 15.01
N ARG A 246 -3.14 7.95 15.52
CA ARG A 246 -2.82 7.57 16.90
C ARG A 246 -1.40 7.01 17.03
N ILE A 247 -0.45 7.59 16.30
CA ILE A 247 0.97 7.16 16.34
C ILE A 247 1.57 7.30 17.76
N ASP A 248 1.04 8.20 18.58
CA ASP A 248 1.46 8.45 19.96
C ASP A 248 1.38 7.20 20.83
N ASP A 249 0.28 6.44 20.71
CA ASP A 249 0.08 5.18 21.42
C ASP A 249 1.15 4.15 21.00
N LEU A 250 1.53 4.15 19.72
CA LEU A 250 2.58 3.26 19.21
C LEU A 250 3.96 3.72 19.69
N LEU A 251 4.21 5.04 19.76
CA LEU A 251 5.47 5.60 20.25
C LEU A 251 5.67 5.37 21.75
N ALA A 252 4.59 5.32 22.53
CA ALA A 252 4.67 5.00 23.96
C ALA A 252 5.25 3.60 24.24
N ALA A 253 5.05 2.65 23.31
CA ALA A 253 5.61 1.30 23.38
C ALA A 253 7.02 1.19 22.77
N VAL A 254 7.55 2.26 22.17
CA VAL A 254 8.88 2.27 21.54
C VAL A 254 9.92 2.74 22.55
N PRO A 255 11.06 2.04 22.72
CA PRO A 255 12.12 2.45 23.64
C PRO A 255 12.58 3.89 23.41
N ALA A 256 12.84 4.63 24.49
CA ALA A 256 13.29 6.03 24.42
C ALA A 256 14.57 6.20 23.57
N ALA A 257 15.46 5.22 23.57
CA ALA A 257 16.70 5.20 22.80
C ALA A 257 16.56 4.74 21.33
N PHE A 258 15.34 4.39 20.88
CA PHE A 258 15.13 3.96 19.49
C PHE A 258 15.51 5.07 18.51
N THR A 259 16.37 4.73 17.55
CA THR A 259 16.78 5.60 16.46
C THR A 259 16.78 4.84 15.13
N ALA A 260 16.48 5.57 14.07
CA ALA A 260 16.65 5.18 12.67
C ALA A 260 17.47 6.24 11.91
N ASP A 261 18.27 7.03 12.63
CA ASP A 261 19.20 8.02 12.09
C ASP A 261 20.30 7.33 11.28
N LEU A 262 20.34 7.60 9.98
CA LEU A 262 21.31 7.00 9.06
C LEU A 262 22.78 7.34 9.38
N THR A 263 23.03 8.36 10.20
CA THR A 263 24.38 8.75 10.64
C THR A 263 24.91 7.86 11.77
N ALA A 264 24.03 7.12 12.45
CA ALA A 264 24.43 6.20 13.51
C ALA A 264 25.25 5.00 12.98
N ASP A 265 25.91 4.32 13.92
CA ASP A 265 26.63 3.08 13.63
C ASP A 265 25.67 1.98 13.13
N PRO A 266 25.99 1.24 12.05
CA PRO A 266 25.13 0.19 11.51
C PRO A 266 24.70 -0.89 12.52
N ALA A 267 25.58 -1.30 13.43
CA ALA A 267 25.25 -2.32 14.43
C ALA A 267 24.29 -1.76 15.48
N ALA A 268 24.48 -0.49 15.89
CA ALA A 268 23.56 0.21 16.76
C ALA A 268 22.17 0.38 16.11
N LEU A 269 22.10 0.70 14.81
CA LEU A 269 20.84 0.77 14.06
C LEU A 269 20.13 -0.58 14.00
N ALA A 270 20.85 -1.66 13.70
CA ALA A 270 20.28 -3.00 13.69
C ALA A 270 19.73 -3.38 15.08
N GLY A 271 20.48 -3.10 16.15
CA GLY A 271 20.04 -3.35 17.53
C GLY A 271 18.80 -2.52 17.90
N ALA A 272 18.76 -1.25 17.53
CA ALA A 272 17.59 -0.39 17.73
C ALA A 272 16.35 -0.95 17.00
N LEU A 273 16.51 -1.40 15.76
CA LEU A 273 15.42 -2.03 15.00
C LEU A 273 14.91 -3.30 15.68
N THR A 274 15.78 -4.18 16.17
CA THR A 274 15.39 -5.38 16.91
C THR A 274 14.61 -5.05 18.18
N GLY A 275 14.94 -3.95 18.87
CA GLY A 275 14.22 -3.47 20.05
C GLY A 275 12.77 -3.03 19.81
N VAL A 276 12.34 -2.87 18.55
CA VAL A 276 10.95 -2.62 18.18
C VAL A 276 10.44 -3.81 17.36
N PRO A 277 9.58 -4.69 17.89
CA PRO A 277 9.18 -5.90 17.19
C PRO A 277 8.56 -5.64 15.80
N ALA A 278 8.98 -6.42 14.81
CA ALA A 278 8.31 -6.50 13.53
C ALA A 278 7.26 -7.61 13.54
N ASN A 279 6.12 -7.37 12.88
CA ASN A 279 5.14 -8.41 12.60
C ASN A 279 5.40 -8.98 11.18
N TYR A 280 6.53 -9.66 11.00
CA TYR A 280 6.91 -10.15 9.67
C TYR A 280 5.89 -11.16 9.12
N ALA A 281 5.62 -11.05 7.81
CA ALA A 281 4.93 -12.03 7.00
C ALA A 281 5.56 -12.03 5.60
N PRO A 282 5.48 -13.13 4.82
CA PRO A 282 6.06 -13.22 3.48
C PRO A 282 5.66 -12.06 2.55
N ASP A 283 4.40 -11.59 2.62
CA ASP A 283 3.88 -10.47 1.84
C ASP A 283 4.69 -9.16 2.01
N CYS A 284 5.39 -9.00 3.14
CA CYS A 284 6.30 -7.87 3.34
C CYS A 284 7.35 -7.77 2.24
N LEU A 285 7.77 -8.90 1.64
CA LEU A 285 8.75 -8.94 0.53
C LEU A 285 8.27 -8.23 -0.74
N ALA A 286 6.98 -7.88 -0.85
CA ALA A 286 6.47 -7.09 -1.96
C ALA A 286 6.21 -5.61 -1.58
N ALA A 287 6.20 -5.29 -0.29
CA ALA A 287 5.55 -4.08 0.22
C ALA A 287 6.36 -3.30 1.28
N CYS A 288 7.50 -3.81 1.76
CA CYS A 288 8.31 -3.16 2.79
C CYS A 288 9.79 -3.33 2.50
N GLU A 289 10.54 -2.23 2.53
CA GLU A 289 11.96 -2.17 2.21
C GLU A 289 12.83 -2.89 3.26
N LEU A 290 12.35 -2.99 4.51
CA LEU A 290 13.02 -3.75 5.57
C LEU A 290 12.69 -5.25 5.56
N ALA A 291 11.92 -5.75 4.59
CA ALA A 291 11.42 -7.13 4.63
C ALA A 291 12.53 -8.19 4.70
N TYR A 292 13.70 -7.96 4.10
CA TYR A 292 14.82 -8.90 4.17
C TYR A 292 15.46 -8.96 5.56
N PHE A 293 15.60 -7.82 6.24
CA PHE A 293 16.05 -7.75 7.63
C PHE A 293 15.04 -8.45 8.55
N CYS A 294 13.76 -8.10 8.45
CA CYS A 294 12.72 -8.71 9.27
C CYS A 294 12.55 -10.22 8.99
N ARG A 295 12.78 -10.67 7.75
CA ARG A 295 12.79 -12.11 7.40
C ARG A 295 13.96 -12.84 8.04
N HIS A 296 15.12 -12.17 8.11
CA HIS A 296 16.29 -12.72 8.77
C HIS A 296 16.05 -12.90 10.27
N GLU A 297 15.44 -11.90 10.93
CA GLU A 297 15.03 -12.01 12.34
C GLU A 297 13.96 -13.09 12.56
N ALA A 298 12.98 -13.20 11.65
CA ALA A 298 11.88 -14.17 11.78
C ALA A 298 12.28 -15.63 11.51
N ARG A 299 13.57 -15.96 11.38
CA ARG A 299 14.03 -17.36 11.28
C ARG A 299 13.60 -18.11 12.54
N GLY A 300 13.11 -19.34 12.38
CA GLY A 300 12.58 -20.13 13.49
C GLY A 300 11.16 -19.76 13.93
N HIS A 301 10.62 -18.61 13.49
CA HIS A 301 9.29 -18.16 13.88
C HIS A 301 8.21 -18.59 12.88
N THR A 302 7.00 -18.86 13.37
CA THR A 302 5.83 -19.24 12.56
C THR A 302 5.39 -18.13 11.61
N GLY A 303 5.67 -16.85 11.94
CA GLY A 303 5.40 -15.72 11.05
C GLY A 303 6.09 -15.81 9.69
N ALA A 304 7.25 -16.46 9.62
CA ALA A 304 7.97 -16.69 8.35
C ALA A 304 7.25 -17.67 7.42
N LEU A 305 6.33 -18.49 7.93
CA LEU A 305 5.53 -19.44 7.17
C LEU A 305 4.26 -18.81 6.57
N GLY A 306 3.95 -17.56 6.94
CA GLY A 306 2.77 -16.83 6.48
C GLY A 306 1.61 -16.83 7.48
N ARG A 307 0.72 -15.85 7.32
CA ARG A 307 -0.40 -15.64 8.25
C ARG A 307 -1.34 -16.84 8.35
N PRO A 308 -1.77 -17.48 7.24
CA PRO A 308 -2.66 -18.64 7.34
C PRO A 308 -2.05 -19.79 8.12
N VAL A 309 -0.74 -20.03 7.94
CA VAL A 309 -0.03 -21.08 8.69
C VAL A 309 0.08 -20.70 10.16
N ARG A 310 0.51 -19.47 10.49
CA ARG A 310 0.57 -19.00 11.88
C ARG A 310 -0.78 -19.09 12.60
N GLU A 311 -1.86 -18.73 11.92
CA GLU A 311 -3.23 -18.83 12.45
C GLU A 311 -3.64 -20.29 12.68
N ALA A 312 -3.37 -21.18 11.73
CA ALA A 312 -3.61 -22.62 11.89
C ALA A 312 -2.78 -23.26 13.01
N LEU A 313 -1.61 -22.68 13.34
CA LEU A 313 -0.75 -23.08 14.46
C LEU A 313 -1.17 -22.47 15.80
N GLY A 314 -2.35 -21.84 15.88
CA GLY A 314 -2.87 -21.26 17.13
C GLY A 314 -2.10 -20.02 17.60
N GLY A 315 -1.39 -19.34 16.71
CA GLY A 315 -0.63 -18.13 17.06
C GLY A 315 0.65 -18.38 17.85
N VAL A 316 1.08 -19.64 18.04
CA VAL A 316 2.37 -19.96 18.67
C VAL A 316 3.51 -19.32 17.87
N ALA A 317 4.38 -18.58 18.54
CA ALA A 317 5.38 -17.72 17.88
C ALA A 317 6.53 -18.51 17.23
N GLU A 318 7.03 -19.54 17.92
CA GLU A 318 8.21 -20.30 17.52
C GLU A 318 7.84 -21.65 16.92
N VAL A 319 8.51 -22.04 15.84
CA VAL A 319 8.34 -23.36 15.21
C VAL A 319 8.78 -24.47 16.16
N ALA A 320 9.84 -24.24 16.94
CA ALA A 320 10.30 -25.21 17.94
C ALA A 320 9.23 -25.50 19.00
N ASP A 321 8.52 -24.47 19.44
CA ASP A 321 7.42 -24.61 20.41
C ASP A 321 6.23 -25.37 19.83
N VAL A 322 5.87 -25.08 18.58
CA VAL A 322 4.84 -25.82 17.85
C VAL A 322 5.17 -27.31 17.80
N LEU A 323 6.41 -27.66 17.47
CA LEU A 323 6.86 -29.06 17.42
C LEU A 323 6.85 -29.69 18.82
N ALA A 324 7.34 -29.00 19.84
CA ALA A 324 7.32 -29.49 21.21
C ALA A 324 5.90 -29.73 21.75
N LEU A 325 4.92 -28.88 21.37
CA LEU A 325 3.51 -29.08 21.68
C LEU A 325 2.92 -30.30 20.94
N ALA A 326 3.26 -30.45 19.65
CA ALA A 326 2.82 -31.55 18.81
C ALA A 326 3.34 -32.92 19.29
N GLU A 327 4.57 -32.96 19.78
CA GLU A 327 5.22 -34.16 20.34
C GLU A 327 4.81 -34.42 21.81
N GLY A 328 4.16 -33.45 22.45
CA GLY A 328 3.79 -33.54 23.87
C GLY A 328 4.96 -33.37 24.84
N VAL A 329 6.12 -32.93 24.35
CA VAL A 329 7.31 -32.60 25.16
C VAL A 329 7.06 -31.36 26.03
N ARG A 330 6.30 -30.40 25.50
CA ARG A 330 5.90 -29.18 26.21
C ARG A 330 4.42 -29.26 26.62
N ALA A 331 4.14 -28.82 27.86
CA ALA A 331 2.77 -28.59 28.32
C ALA A 331 2.21 -27.30 27.69
N PRO A 332 0.98 -27.31 27.15
CA PRO A 332 0.35 -26.11 26.62
C PRO A 332 -0.05 -25.16 27.75
N GLU A 333 0.08 -23.86 27.50
CA GLU A 333 -0.64 -22.86 28.28
C GLU A 333 -2.16 -23.01 28.09
N PRO A 334 -3.01 -22.49 28.99
CA PRO A 334 -4.47 -22.61 28.86
C PRO A 334 -5.01 -22.13 27.51
N GLU A 335 -4.46 -21.04 26.97
CA GLU A 335 -4.83 -20.50 25.65
C GLU A 335 -4.35 -21.36 24.46
N GLN A 336 -3.39 -22.25 24.69
CA GLN A 336 -2.81 -23.14 23.67
C GLN A 336 -3.41 -24.54 23.69
N ALA A 337 -4.32 -24.85 24.63
CA ALA A 337 -4.81 -26.22 24.86
C ALA A 337 -5.45 -26.84 23.60
N GLU A 338 -6.30 -26.07 22.92
CA GLU A 338 -6.95 -26.50 21.67
C GLU A 338 -5.93 -26.70 20.54
N ALA A 339 -5.05 -25.71 20.33
CA ALA A 339 -4.00 -25.78 19.32
C ALA A 339 -3.09 -27.00 19.55
N ALA A 340 -2.66 -27.25 20.79
CA ALA A 340 -1.84 -28.39 21.14
C ALA A 340 -2.55 -29.74 20.89
N ALA A 341 -3.86 -29.83 21.16
CA ALA A 341 -4.64 -31.03 20.86
C ALA A 341 -4.68 -31.33 19.35
N LEU A 342 -4.92 -30.30 18.53
CA LEU A 342 -4.91 -30.40 17.07
C LEU A 342 -3.51 -30.76 16.53
N LEU A 343 -2.46 -30.13 17.05
CA LEU A 343 -1.08 -30.40 16.67
C LEU A 343 -0.67 -31.85 16.97
N ARG A 344 -1.04 -32.37 18.15
CA ARG A 344 -0.81 -33.78 18.51
C ARG A 344 -1.58 -34.74 17.62
N ALA A 345 -2.83 -34.41 17.28
CA ALA A 345 -3.61 -35.20 16.33
C ALA A 345 -2.94 -35.23 14.95
N ALA A 346 -2.50 -34.08 14.43
CA ALA A 346 -1.79 -33.99 13.16
C ALA A 346 -0.45 -34.75 13.18
N ALA A 347 0.31 -34.67 14.28
CA ALA A 347 1.56 -35.42 14.44
C ALA A 347 1.35 -36.94 14.40
N ARG A 348 0.31 -37.45 15.08
CA ARG A 348 -0.08 -38.87 15.03
C ARG A 348 -0.45 -39.30 13.60
N LEU A 349 -1.35 -38.57 12.94
CA LEU A 349 -1.74 -38.88 11.56
C LEU A 349 -0.56 -38.89 10.59
N ARG A 350 0.39 -37.95 10.75
CA ARG A 350 1.62 -37.93 9.97
C ARG A 350 2.50 -39.15 10.25
N ALA A 351 2.63 -39.57 11.50
CA ALA A 351 3.39 -40.75 11.87
C ALA A 351 2.79 -42.03 11.28
N ASP A 352 1.47 -42.20 11.38
CA ASP A 352 0.72 -43.34 10.83
C ASP A 352 0.90 -43.44 9.30
N ALA A 353 0.76 -42.31 8.61
CA ALA A 353 0.96 -42.21 7.16
C ALA A 353 2.39 -42.59 6.73
N LEU A 354 3.40 -42.14 7.49
CA LEU A 354 4.81 -42.47 7.21
C LEU A 354 5.15 -43.93 7.54
N ALA A 355 4.45 -44.53 8.51
CA ALA A 355 4.60 -45.93 8.87
C ALA A 355 3.89 -46.90 7.90
N GLY A 356 3.23 -46.37 6.85
CA GLY A 356 2.46 -47.19 5.89
C GLY A 356 1.25 -47.87 6.52
N HIS A 357 0.77 -47.38 7.66
CA HIS A 357 -0.45 -47.84 8.33
C HIS A 357 -1.52 -46.78 8.09
N PRO A 358 -2.23 -46.80 6.95
CA PRO A 358 -3.39 -45.94 6.81
C PRO A 358 -4.41 -46.36 7.88
N ALA A 359 -4.77 -45.40 8.73
CA ALA A 359 -5.81 -45.57 9.75
C ALA A 359 -7.18 -45.90 9.13
#